data_AF-A0A528B7G3-F1
#
_entry.id   AF-A0A528B7G3-F1
#
_cell.length_a   1.000
_cell.length_b   1.000
_cell.length_c   1.000
_cell.angle_alpha   90.00
_cell.angle_beta   90.00
_cell.angle_gamma   90.00
#
_symmetry.space_group_name_H-M   'P 1'
#
loop_
_entity.id
_entity.type
_entity.pdbx_description
1 polymer ?
#
loop_
_entity_poly.entity_id
_entity_poly.type
_entity_poly.pdbx_seq_one_letter_code
_entity_poly.pdbx_strand_id
1 'polypeptide(L)'
;AESWPGILNALDLMPLTYRWSSRFVFLDEQEARQKLERTRKKWQQKVRPFFDQLFQTQSRSVDQDAMMMVAETEDAIAEASSQLVAYGYYTPVIVLFDEAQARLQEKCEAIRRLVQAEGFGARIETLNATDAFLGSLPGVSYANIREPLINTRNLADLIPLNSVWSGSPVAP
;
A
#
# COMPACT_ATOMS: atom_id res chain seq x y z
N ALA A 1 -6.10 -8.10 -7.98
CA ALA A 1 -6.94 -8.59 -6.88
C ALA A 1 -7.62 -7.39 -6.25
N GLU A 2 -8.92 -7.44 -6.03
CA GLU A 2 -9.66 -6.33 -5.41
C GLU A 2 -9.49 -6.37 -3.89
N SER A 3 -9.49 -5.19 -3.25
CA SER A 3 -9.53 -5.06 -1.79
C SER A 3 -10.97 -5.18 -1.30
N TRP A 4 -11.15 -5.53 -0.03
CA TRP A 4 -12.45 -5.59 0.62
C TRP A 4 -12.36 -5.07 2.06
N PRO A 5 -13.49 -4.60 2.64
CA PRO A 5 -13.50 -4.07 4.00
C PRO A 5 -12.94 -5.06 5.01
N GLY A 6 -11.91 -4.65 5.75
CA GLY A 6 -11.33 -5.47 6.82
C GLY A 6 -10.42 -6.60 6.33
N ILE A 7 -9.79 -6.42 5.16
CA ILE A 7 -8.82 -7.39 4.60
C ILE A 7 -7.65 -7.71 5.55
N LEU A 8 -7.37 -6.83 6.52
CA LEU A 8 -6.31 -7.04 7.52
C LEU A 8 -6.81 -7.42 8.92
N ASN A 9 -8.10 -7.79 9.08
CA ASN A 9 -8.69 -8.13 10.38
C ASN A 9 -8.01 -9.32 11.08
N ALA A 10 -7.29 -10.17 10.33
CA ALA A 10 -6.53 -11.27 10.90
C ALA A 10 -5.41 -10.78 11.86
N LEU A 11 -4.94 -9.53 11.72
CA LEU A 11 -3.97 -8.94 12.64
C LEU A 11 -4.53 -8.79 14.07
N ASP A 12 -5.82 -8.49 14.22
CA ASP A 12 -6.46 -8.32 15.53
C ASP A 12 -6.64 -9.63 16.29
N LEU A 13 -6.54 -10.76 15.61
CA LEU A 13 -6.61 -12.09 16.22
C LEU A 13 -5.25 -12.57 16.74
N MET A 14 -4.16 -11.83 16.46
CA MET A 14 -2.84 -12.22 16.90
C MET A 14 -2.68 -12.02 18.42
N PRO A 15 -2.06 -12.96 19.15
CA PRO A 15 -1.83 -12.84 20.59
C PRO A 15 -0.63 -11.93 20.91
N LEU A 16 -0.62 -10.72 20.37
CA LEU A 16 0.45 -9.74 20.57
C LEU A 16 -0.09 -8.31 20.57
N THR A 17 0.62 -7.41 21.25
CA THR A 17 0.32 -5.99 21.24
C THR A 17 1.08 -5.30 20.12
N TYR A 18 0.38 -4.53 19.30
CA TYR A 18 0.98 -3.68 18.28
C TYR A 18 0.26 -2.32 18.23
N ARG A 19 0.94 -1.31 17.69
CA ARG A 19 0.32 -0.03 17.32
C ARG A 19 0.24 0.06 15.82
N TRP A 20 -0.97 0.21 15.29
CA TRP A 20 -1.19 0.55 13.90
C TRP A 20 -1.15 2.05 13.68
N SER A 21 -0.51 2.49 12.61
CA SER A 21 -0.52 3.86 12.14
C SER A 21 -0.88 3.90 10.66
N SER A 22 -1.97 4.59 10.33
CA SER A 22 -2.35 4.91 8.95
C SER A 22 -2.06 6.36 8.65
N ARG A 23 -1.16 6.60 7.71
CA ARG A 23 -0.89 7.93 7.19
C ARG A 23 -1.25 8.00 5.72
N PHE A 24 -2.12 8.94 5.38
CA PHE A 24 -2.53 9.22 4.01
C PHE A 24 -2.22 10.68 3.67
N VAL A 25 -1.40 10.88 2.64
CA VAL A 25 -1.08 12.21 2.11
C VAL A 25 -1.85 12.41 0.82
N PHE A 26 -2.90 13.23 0.89
CA PHE A 26 -3.73 13.54 -0.27
C PHE A 26 -2.93 14.29 -1.33
N LEU A 27 -3.18 13.97 -2.59
CA LEU A 27 -2.69 14.72 -3.73
C LEU A 27 -3.81 15.57 -4.32
N ASP A 28 -3.42 16.68 -4.95
CA ASP A 28 -4.32 17.43 -5.82
C ASP A 28 -4.76 16.58 -7.01
N GLU A 29 -5.96 16.82 -7.52
CA GLU A 29 -6.52 16.10 -8.67
C GLU A 29 -5.59 16.16 -9.89
N GLN A 30 -5.03 17.33 -10.19
CA GLN A 30 -4.14 17.52 -11.33
C GLN A 30 -2.81 16.79 -11.10
N GLU A 31 -2.29 16.79 -9.88
CA GLU A 31 -1.04 16.09 -9.54
C GLU A 31 -1.22 14.57 -9.64
N ALA A 32 -2.31 14.03 -9.08
CA ALA A 32 -2.65 12.62 -9.16
C ALA A 32 -2.79 12.17 -10.62
N ARG A 33 -3.53 12.93 -11.44
CA ARG A 33 -3.71 12.65 -12.86
C ARG A 33 -2.39 12.65 -13.62
N GLN A 34 -1.51 13.61 -13.38
CA GLN A 34 -0.20 13.65 -14.02
C GLN A 34 0.66 12.41 -13.68
N LYS A 35 0.60 11.94 -12.43
CA LYS A 35 1.32 10.72 -12.00
C LYS A 35 0.74 9.47 -12.65
N LEU A 36 -0.59 9.32 -12.67
CA LEU A 36 -1.27 8.21 -13.35
C LEU A 36 -0.95 8.17 -14.85
N GLU A 37 -0.94 9.34 -15.51
CA GLU A 37 -0.59 9.44 -16.93
C GLU A 37 0.86 9.02 -17.22
N ARG A 38 1.80 9.35 -16.33
CA ARG A 38 3.20 8.88 -16.44
C ARG A 38 3.27 7.36 -16.28
N THR A 39 2.54 6.80 -15.33
CA THR A 39 2.44 5.34 -15.14
C THR A 39 1.85 4.65 -16.37
N ARG A 40 0.78 5.20 -16.94
CA ARG A 40 0.16 4.69 -18.17
C ARG A 40 1.16 4.65 -19.32
N LYS A 41 1.86 5.76 -19.58
CA LYS A 41 2.88 5.84 -20.65
C LYS A 41 3.99 4.82 -20.45
N LYS A 42 4.44 4.62 -19.20
CA LYS A 42 5.46 3.64 -18.86
C LYS A 42 5.01 2.21 -19.17
N TRP A 43 3.75 1.87 -18.89
CA TRP A 43 3.19 0.56 -19.21
C TRP A 43 2.92 0.38 -20.71
N GLN A 44 2.42 1.41 -21.40
CA GLN A 44 2.23 1.41 -22.85
C GLN A 44 3.54 1.11 -23.60
N GLN A 45 4.66 1.66 -23.13
CA GLN A 45 5.99 1.36 -23.69
C GLN A 45 6.43 -0.09 -23.50
N LYS A 46 5.87 -0.81 -22.52
CA LYS A 46 6.17 -2.24 -22.28
C LYS A 46 5.28 -3.17 -23.09
N VAL A 47 4.07 -2.73 -23.48
CA VAL A 47 3.12 -3.54 -24.28
C VAL A 47 3.76 -4.06 -25.57
N ARG A 48 4.59 -3.23 -26.21
CA ARG A 48 5.39 -3.63 -27.36
C ARG A 48 6.84 -3.18 -27.17
N PRO A 49 7.82 -4.08 -27.28
CA PRO A 49 9.23 -3.71 -27.25
C PRO A 49 9.51 -2.63 -28.30
N PHE A 50 10.25 -1.58 -27.92
CA PHE A 50 10.63 -0.48 -28.81
C PHE A 50 11.30 -0.96 -30.12
N PHE A 51 12.07 -2.06 -30.04
CA PHE A 51 12.70 -2.71 -31.18
C PHE A 51 11.68 -3.28 -32.17
N ASP A 52 10.57 -3.87 -31.71
CA ASP A 52 9.55 -4.42 -32.62
C ASP A 52 8.78 -3.33 -33.38
N GLN A 53 8.67 -2.13 -32.81
CA GLN A 53 8.08 -0.97 -33.50
C GLN A 53 9.00 -0.39 -34.58
N LEU A 54 10.31 -0.37 -34.34
CA LEU A 54 11.33 0.17 -35.26
C LEU A 54 11.67 -0.78 -36.41
N PHE A 55 11.72 -2.09 -36.15
CA PHE A 55 12.16 -3.06 -37.13
C PHE A 55 11.02 -3.67 -37.96
N GLN A 56 9.75 -3.25 -37.73
CA GLN A 56 8.53 -3.82 -38.35
C GLN A 56 8.53 -5.36 -38.35
N THR A 57 9.26 -5.98 -37.41
CA THR A 57 9.22 -7.40 -37.21
C THR A 57 7.79 -7.73 -36.81
N GLN A 58 7.17 -8.71 -37.48
CA GLN A 58 5.87 -9.27 -37.07
C GLN A 58 6.03 -10.08 -35.77
N SER A 59 6.66 -9.48 -34.76
CA SER A 59 6.78 -10.02 -33.43
C SER A 59 5.38 -10.09 -32.84
N ARG A 60 4.95 -11.32 -32.62
CA ARG A 60 3.63 -11.70 -32.11
C ARG A 60 3.55 -11.57 -30.59
N SER A 61 4.64 -11.19 -29.91
CA SER A 61 4.71 -11.14 -28.46
C SER A 61 4.29 -9.76 -27.96
N VAL A 62 2.98 -9.57 -27.85
CA VAL A 62 2.42 -8.49 -27.05
C VAL A 62 2.47 -8.92 -25.58
N ASP A 63 2.96 -8.03 -24.71
CA ASP A 63 2.94 -8.27 -23.27
C ASP A 63 1.51 -8.04 -22.74
N GLN A 64 0.80 -9.14 -22.49
CA GLN A 64 -0.59 -9.11 -22.00
C GLN A 64 -0.70 -8.50 -20.59
N ASP A 65 0.30 -8.68 -19.75
CA ASP A 65 0.35 -8.08 -18.41
C ASP A 65 0.44 -6.56 -18.54
N ALA A 66 1.34 -6.07 -19.38
CA ALA A 66 1.44 -4.65 -19.67
C ALA A 66 0.13 -4.07 -20.25
N MET A 67 -0.61 -4.83 -21.09
CA MET A 67 -1.91 -4.39 -21.59
C MET A 67 -2.95 -4.25 -20.47
N MET A 68 -3.02 -5.22 -19.54
CA MET A 68 -3.91 -5.14 -18.38
C MET A 68 -3.56 -3.94 -17.51
N MET A 69 -2.28 -3.71 -17.21
CA MET A 69 -1.83 -2.56 -16.42
C MET A 69 -2.17 -1.21 -17.08
N VAL A 70 -2.14 -1.13 -18.42
CA VAL A 70 -2.59 0.07 -19.15
C VAL A 70 -4.08 0.30 -18.92
N ALA A 71 -4.90 -0.73 -19.07
CA ALA A 71 -6.35 -0.64 -18.85
C ALA A 71 -6.68 -0.23 -17.41
N GLU A 72 -6.07 -0.89 -16.42
CA GLU A 72 -6.22 -0.53 -15.00
C GLU A 72 -5.83 0.92 -14.72
N THR A 73 -4.77 1.41 -15.36
CA THR A 73 -4.35 2.82 -15.19
C THR A 73 -5.33 3.79 -15.85
N GLU A 74 -5.94 3.42 -16.98
CA GLU A 74 -6.97 4.24 -17.63
C GLU A 74 -8.24 4.35 -16.78
N ASP A 75 -8.66 3.24 -16.17
CA ASP A 75 -9.76 3.22 -15.21
C ASP A 75 -9.44 4.12 -14.00
N ALA A 76 -8.22 4.04 -13.47
CA ALA A 76 -7.79 4.92 -12.38
C ALA A 76 -7.80 6.42 -12.75
N ILE A 77 -7.46 6.78 -13.99
CA ILE A 77 -7.54 8.17 -14.49
C ILE A 77 -9.01 8.61 -14.57
N ALA A 78 -9.90 7.73 -15.02
CA ALA A 78 -11.33 8.01 -15.06
C ALA A 78 -11.91 8.20 -13.65
N GLU A 79 -11.53 7.34 -12.70
CA GLU A 79 -11.92 7.47 -11.28
C GLU A 79 -11.42 8.78 -10.68
N ALA A 80 -10.15 9.16 -10.93
CA ALA A 80 -9.61 10.43 -10.46
C ALA A 80 -10.39 11.64 -11.00
N SER A 81 -10.80 11.58 -12.27
CA SER A 81 -11.58 12.64 -12.93
C SER A 81 -13.04 12.67 -12.49
N SER A 82 -13.56 11.56 -11.97
CA SER A 82 -14.96 11.45 -11.50
C SER A 82 -15.23 12.22 -10.20
N GLN A 83 -14.18 12.59 -9.46
CA GLN A 83 -14.24 13.21 -8.13
C GLN A 83 -14.98 12.37 -7.06
N LEU A 84 -15.27 11.09 -7.34
CA LEU A 84 -15.84 10.15 -6.37
C LEU A 84 -14.80 9.61 -5.39
N VAL A 85 -13.52 9.63 -5.79
CA VAL A 85 -12.40 9.19 -4.96
C VAL A 85 -11.26 10.21 -5.05
N ALA A 86 -10.62 10.46 -3.91
CA ALA A 86 -9.33 11.14 -3.89
C ALA A 86 -8.18 10.13 -3.97
N TYR A 87 -7.05 10.58 -4.52
CA TYR A 87 -5.82 9.81 -4.61
C TYR A 87 -4.75 10.39 -3.68
N GLY A 88 -3.84 9.54 -3.22
CA GLY A 88 -2.80 9.94 -2.29
C GLY A 88 -1.74 8.88 -2.06
N TYR A 89 -0.75 9.26 -1.25
CA TYR A 89 0.27 8.34 -0.76
C TYR A 89 -0.16 7.74 0.56
N TYR A 90 -0.22 6.42 0.61
CA TYR A 90 -0.54 5.69 1.82
C TYR A 90 0.70 5.02 2.39
N THR A 91 0.94 5.24 3.67
CA THR A 91 2.03 4.61 4.42
C THR A 91 1.46 3.98 5.70
N PRO A 92 1.05 2.70 5.64
CA PRO A 92 0.72 1.93 6.83
C PRO A 92 2.00 1.49 7.55
N VAL A 93 2.02 1.64 8.88
CA VAL A 93 3.13 1.18 9.72
C VAL A 93 2.58 0.43 10.92
N ILE A 94 3.14 -0.75 11.18
CA ILE A 94 2.91 -1.53 12.40
C ILE A 94 4.12 -1.34 13.29
N VAL A 95 3.91 -0.79 14.48
CA VAL A 95 4.98 -0.55 15.47
C VAL A 95 4.85 -1.57 16.59
N LEU A 96 5.95 -2.25 16.89
CA LEU A 96 6.08 -3.24 17.96
C LEU A 96 7.16 -2.81 18.94
N PHE A 97 6.91 -3.08 20.22
CA PHE A 97 7.89 -2.91 21.29
C PHE A 97 8.02 -4.24 22.05
N ASP A 98 9.26 -4.62 22.37
CA ASP A 98 9.57 -5.73 23.25
C ASP A 98 10.90 -5.45 23.96
N GLU A 99 11.04 -5.93 25.19
CA GLU A 99 12.29 -5.83 25.95
C GLU A 99 13.38 -6.77 25.43
N ALA A 100 12.98 -7.88 24.79
CA ALA A 100 13.92 -8.85 24.23
C ALA A 100 13.89 -8.83 22.70
N GLN A 101 15.06 -8.56 22.10
CA GLN A 101 15.23 -8.48 20.65
C GLN A 101 14.77 -9.76 19.91
N ALA A 102 15.05 -10.95 20.46
CA ALA A 102 14.65 -12.21 19.85
C ALA A 102 13.12 -12.34 19.74
N ARG A 103 12.38 -11.99 20.80
CA ARG A 103 10.91 -11.99 20.81
C ARG A 103 10.34 -10.95 19.87
N LEU A 104 10.94 -9.76 19.80
CA LEU A 104 10.55 -8.72 18.85
C LEU A 104 10.66 -9.22 17.41
N GLN A 105 11.78 -9.86 17.07
CA GLN A 105 12.02 -10.41 15.73
C GLN A 105 11.01 -11.50 15.37
N GLU A 106 10.70 -12.41 16.30
CA GLU A 106 9.67 -13.43 16.11
C GLU A 106 8.28 -12.83 15.85
N LYS A 107 7.88 -11.82 16.63
CA LYS A 107 6.61 -11.09 16.45
C LYS A 107 6.55 -10.38 15.10
N CYS A 108 7.63 -9.67 14.73
CA CYS A 108 7.74 -9.01 13.42
C CYS A 108 7.58 -10.01 12.27
N GLU A 109 8.22 -11.17 12.37
CA GLU A 109 8.13 -12.23 11.35
C GLU A 109 6.73 -12.85 11.26
N ALA A 110 6.08 -13.05 12.40
CA ALA A 110 4.70 -13.54 12.43
C ALA A 110 3.74 -12.58 11.72
N ILE A 111 3.84 -11.27 12.01
CA ILE A 111 3.03 -10.24 11.34
C ILE A 111 3.34 -10.19 9.84
N ARG A 112 4.63 -10.21 9.46
CA ARG A 112 5.04 -10.19 8.05
C ARG A 112 4.41 -11.33 7.26
N ARG A 113 4.42 -12.55 7.81
CA ARG A 113 3.83 -13.73 7.17
C ARG A 113 2.31 -13.58 7.01
N LEU A 114 1.63 -13.05 8.02
CA LEU A 114 0.18 -12.83 7.97
C LEU A 114 -0.18 -11.83 6.88
N VAL A 115 0.50 -10.67 6.84
CA VAL A 115 0.27 -9.66 5.80
C VAL A 115 0.57 -10.19 4.40
N GLN A 116 1.61 -11.03 4.25
CA GLN A 116 1.92 -11.69 2.98
C GLN A 116 0.88 -12.75 2.57
N ALA A 117 0.26 -13.44 3.54
CA ALA A 117 -0.80 -14.39 3.26
C ALA A 117 -2.05 -13.71 2.69
N GLU A 118 -2.33 -12.46 3.11
CA GLU A 118 -3.39 -11.60 2.54
C GLU A 118 -2.99 -10.98 1.18
N GLY A 119 -1.82 -11.34 0.63
CA GLY A 119 -1.38 -10.91 -0.70
C GLY A 119 -0.61 -9.58 -0.73
N PHE A 120 -0.27 -9.01 0.42
CA PHE A 120 0.48 -7.75 0.49
C PHE A 120 1.99 -7.95 0.65
N GLY A 121 2.76 -7.05 0.06
CA GLY A 121 4.18 -6.93 0.38
C GLY A 121 4.37 -6.34 1.78
N ALA A 122 5.14 -7.01 2.63
CA ALA A 122 5.51 -6.53 3.96
C ALA A 122 7.03 -6.53 4.14
N ARG A 123 7.57 -5.45 4.71
CA ARG A 123 9.00 -5.29 5.01
C ARG A 123 9.19 -5.00 6.49
N ILE A 124 10.09 -5.76 7.12
CA ILE A 124 10.57 -5.44 8.47
C ILE A 124 11.63 -4.37 8.32
N GLU A 125 11.39 -3.20 8.89
CA GLU A 125 12.33 -2.09 8.84
C GLU A 125 13.44 -2.29 9.86
N THR A 126 14.69 -2.23 9.40
CA THR A 126 15.89 -2.31 10.24
C THR A 126 16.63 -0.98 10.22
N LEU A 127 17.27 -0.65 9.10
CA LEU A 127 18.00 0.62 8.91
C LEU A 127 17.06 1.83 8.98
N ASN A 128 15.85 1.71 8.42
CA ASN A 128 14.85 2.77 8.39
C ASN A 128 13.83 2.67 9.54
N ALA A 129 14.12 1.88 10.58
CA ALA A 129 13.19 1.70 11.70
C ALA A 129 12.86 3.04 12.38
N THR A 130 13.86 3.91 12.53
CA THR A 130 13.69 5.26 13.09
C THR A 130 12.75 6.12 12.25
N ASP A 131 12.96 6.17 10.93
CA ASP A 131 12.11 6.97 10.04
C ASP A 131 10.68 6.42 9.95
N ALA A 132 10.55 5.09 9.96
CA ALA A 132 9.25 4.43 10.01
C ALA A 132 8.49 4.77 11.30
N PHE A 133 9.19 4.78 12.44
CA PHE A 133 8.61 5.20 13.72
C PHE A 133 8.26 6.68 13.73
N LEU A 134 9.17 7.56 13.32
CA LEU A 134 8.92 9.01 13.29
C LEU A 134 7.75 9.36 12.37
N GLY A 135 7.65 8.73 11.19
CA GLY A 135 6.53 8.92 10.27
C GLY A 135 5.17 8.43 10.79
N SER A 136 5.17 7.64 11.89
CA SER A 136 3.95 7.23 12.60
C SER A 136 3.52 8.20 13.71
N LEU A 137 4.30 9.26 13.98
CA LEU A 137 3.99 10.26 14.99
C LEU A 137 3.19 11.41 14.39
N PRO A 138 2.17 11.92 15.11
CA PRO A 138 1.41 13.08 14.65
C PRO A 138 2.33 14.30 14.50
N GLY A 139 2.13 15.07 13.42
CA GLY A 139 2.93 16.26 13.11
C GLY A 139 4.22 16.00 12.33
N VAL A 140 4.66 14.75 12.19
CA VAL A 140 5.81 14.39 11.36
C VAL A 140 5.36 14.05 9.93
N SER A 141 5.32 15.07 9.07
CA SER A 141 4.81 14.93 7.70
C SER A 141 5.85 14.39 6.70
N TYR A 142 7.15 14.55 6.97
CA TYR A 142 8.21 14.33 5.98
C TYR A 142 8.85 12.94 6.02
N ALA A 143 8.82 12.23 7.16
CA ALA A 143 9.53 10.96 7.32
C ALA A 143 8.82 9.80 6.60
N ASN A 144 9.60 8.86 6.05
CA ASN A 144 9.16 7.58 5.47
C ASN A 144 7.94 7.68 4.52
N ILE A 145 7.90 8.68 3.63
CA ILE A 145 6.85 8.77 2.59
C ILE A 145 7.10 7.66 1.57
N ARG A 146 6.07 6.84 1.33
CA ARG A 146 6.06 5.83 0.26
C ARG A 146 5.21 6.36 -0.89
N GLU A 147 5.76 6.34 -2.10
CA GLU A 147 5.11 6.90 -3.29
C GLU A 147 4.19 5.96 -4.11
N PRO A 148 3.78 4.74 -3.68
CA PRO A 148 2.67 4.06 -4.33
C PRO A 148 1.39 4.89 -4.21
N LEU A 149 0.78 5.17 -5.35
CA LEU A 149 -0.46 5.93 -5.42
C LEU A 149 -1.64 4.99 -5.17
N ILE A 150 -2.50 5.31 -4.21
CA ILE A 150 -3.74 4.58 -3.97
C ILE A 150 -4.93 5.54 -3.91
N ASN A 151 -6.14 5.02 -4.13
CA ASN A 151 -7.37 5.79 -3.96
C ASN A 151 -7.96 5.61 -2.55
N THR A 152 -8.86 6.51 -2.20
CA THR A 152 -9.57 6.53 -0.91
C THR A 152 -10.51 5.33 -0.69
N ARG A 153 -10.95 4.64 -1.75
CA ARG A 153 -11.71 3.40 -1.63
C ARG A 153 -10.84 2.28 -1.09
N ASN A 154 -9.66 2.07 -1.68
CA ASN A 154 -8.68 1.09 -1.18
C ASN A 154 -8.22 1.44 0.23
N LEU A 155 -8.05 2.74 0.53
CA LEU A 155 -7.75 3.18 1.89
C LEU A 155 -8.82 2.73 2.89
N ALA A 156 -10.10 2.90 2.56
CA ALA A 156 -11.21 2.51 3.43
C ALA A 156 -11.20 1.00 3.74
N ASP A 157 -10.81 0.18 2.77
CA ASP A 157 -10.72 -1.27 2.92
C ASP A 157 -9.53 -1.71 3.79
N LEU A 158 -8.42 -0.94 3.76
CA LEU A 158 -7.16 -1.27 4.43
C LEU A 158 -7.05 -0.76 5.87
N ILE A 159 -7.80 0.28 6.24
CA ILE A 159 -7.75 0.82 7.61
C ILE A 159 -8.40 -0.20 8.57
N PRO A 160 -7.72 -0.59 9.68
CA PRO A 160 -8.32 -1.41 10.72
C PRO A 160 -9.31 -0.54 11.51
N LEU A 161 -10.60 -0.70 11.21
CA LEU A 161 -11.69 0.05 11.84
C LEU A 161 -12.37 -0.73 12.98
N ASN A 162 -12.15 -2.04 13.05
CA ASN A 162 -12.72 -2.94 14.02
C ASN A 162 -11.60 -3.62 14.79
N SER A 163 -11.75 -3.76 16.11
CA SER A 163 -10.89 -4.62 16.92
C SER A 163 -11.73 -5.34 17.96
N VAL A 164 -11.40 -6.61 18.21
CA VAL A 164 -12.06 -7.40 19.24
C VAL A 164 -11.42 -7.04 20.59
N TRP A 165 -12.06 -6.15 21.34
CA TRP A 165 -11.63 -5.82 22.70
C TRP A 165 -12.55 -6.48 23.72
N SER A 166 -12.01 -7.42 24.50
CA SER A 166 -12.73 -8.11 25.58
C SER A 166 -12.99 -7.25 26.83
N GLY A 167 -12.56 -5.99 26.82
CA GLY A 167 -12.64 -5.08 27.96
C GLY A 167 -11.43 -5.18 28.89
N SER A 168 -11.28 -4.20 29.78
CA SER A 168 -10.33 -4.28 30.89
C SER A 168 -10.92 -5.18 31.99
N PRO A 169 -10.15 -6.12 32.57
CA PRO A 169 -10.61 -6.88 33.74
C PRO A 169 -10.81 -5.98 34.98
N VAL A 170 -10.27 -4.76 34.96
CA VAL A 170 -10.36 -3.77 36.02
C VAL A 170 -11.09 -2.54 35.48
N ALA A 171 -12.21 -2.19 36.10
CA ALA A 171 -12.91 -0.94 35.82
C ALA A 171 -12.11 0.25 36.42
N PRO A 172 -12.11 1.42 35.78
CA PRO A 172 -11.42 2.63 36.27
C PRO A 172 -11.98 3.14 37.60
#